data_AF-A0A7R9WG24-F1
#
_entry.id   AF-A0A7R9WG24-F1
#
_cell.length_a   1.000
_cell.length_b   1.000
_cell.length_c   1.000
_cell.angle_alpha   90.00
_cell.angle_beta   90.00
_cell.angle_gamma   90.00
#
_symmetry.space_group_name_H-M   'P 1'
#
loop_
_entity.id
_entity.type
_entity.pdbx_description
1 polymer ?
#
loop_
_entity_poly.entity_id
_entity_poly.type
_entity_poly.pdbx_seq_one_letter_code
_entity_poly.pdbx_strand_id
1 'polypeptide(L)'
;NPWREARISTVPLDFAVTLSTRSPRGVYFRVAPSEEDIGNALSLDTAKDELPEGKVPLFYFEDFKVPASEVPGFKSGDDSQSSSLSDASPLYFRKSEAVAAWKRWNPTLDAPELKVTELFSVITEMVKPGGQDDELKGLVFVPPKESSAKEKECRKKGGKEQP
;
A
#
# COMPACT_ATOMS: atom_id res chain seq x y z
N ASN A 1 -30.25 18.76 -7.71
CA ASN A 1 -29.63 17.42 -7.70
C ASN A 1 -28.24 17.56 -7.09
N PRO A 2 -28.03 17.17 -5.81
CA PRO A 2 -26.75 17.33 -5.11
C PRO A 2 -25.59 16.54 -5.76
N TRP A 3 -25.91 15.58 -6.63
CA TRP A 3 -24.94 14.79 -7.37
C TRP A 3 -24.42 15.46 -8.65
N ARG A 4 -24.98 16.62 -9.03
CA ARG A 4 -24.62 17.31 -10.28
C ARG A 4 -23.14 17.72 -10.33
N GLU A 5 -22.55 18.01 -9.18
CA GLU A 5 -21.16 18.44 -9.04
C GLU A 5 -20.27 17.37 -8.39
N ALA A 6 -20.82 16.18 -8.10
CA ALA A 6 -20.07 15.10 -7.49
C ALA A 6 -19.00 14.60 -8.47
N ARG A 7 -17.75 14.52 -7.98
CA ARG A 7 -16.60 14.02 -8.74
C ARG A 7 -15.78 13.06 -7.89
N ILE A 8 -15.06 12.17 -8.57
CA ILE A 8 -14.05 11.31 -7.96
C ILE A 8 -12.70 11.97 -8.20
N SER A 9 -12.01 12.33 -7.12
CA SER A 9 -10.66 12.91 -7.16
C SER A 9 -9.66 11.88 -6.67
N THR A 10 -8.52 11.76 -7.35
CA THR A 10 -7.41 10.89 -6.94
C THR A 10 -6.40 11.69 -6.14
N VAL A 11 -6.05 11.22 -4.95
CA VAL A 11 -5.05 11.84 -4.08
C VAL A 11 -3.96 10.83 -3.69
N PRO A 12 -2.74 11.30 -3.37
CA PRO A 12 -1.70 10.46 -2.79
C PRO A 12 -2.11 9.80 -1.46
N LEU A 13 -1.57 8.61 -1.18
CA LEU A 13 -1.92 7.84 0.02
C LEU A 13 -1.51 8.53 1.31
N ASP A 14 -0.31 9.13 1.34
CA ASP A 14 0.20 9.92 2.47
C ASP A 14 -0.72 11.10 2.80
N PHE A 15 -1.26 11.77 1.79
CA PHE A 15 -2.27 12.82 1.96
C PHE A 15 -3.57 12.27 2.55
N ALA A 16 -4.08 11.15 2.03
CA ALA A 16 -5.29 10.50 2.54
C ALA A 16 -5.13 10.03 4.01
N VAL A 17 -3.98 9.44 4.34
CA VAL A 17 -3.62 9.02 5.70
C VAL A 17 -3.55 10.24 6.62
N THR A 18 -2.92 11.33 6.17
CA THR A 18 -2.86 12.59 6.92
C THR A 18 -4.26 13.13 7.20
N LEU A 19 -5.16 13.14 6.20
CA LEU A 19 -6.54 13.59 6.41
C LEU A 19 -7.32 12.71 7.39
N SER A 20 -7.10 11.39 7.36
CA SER A 20 -7.77 10.46 8.29
C SER A 20 -7.27 10.57 9.73
N THR A 21 -6.02 10.98 9.94
CA THR A 21 -5.40 11.10 11.27
C THR A 21 -5.49 12.52 11.83
N ARG A 22 -5.53 13.53 10.96
CA ARG A 22 -5.55 14.96 11.29
C ARG A 22 -6.68 15.65 10.55
N SER A 23 -7.91 15.28 10.89
CA SER A 23 -9.07 15.87 10.24
C SER A 23 -9.36 17.29 10.76
N PRO A 24 -9.75 18.25 9.90
CA PRO A 24 -10.26 19.55 10.32
C PRO A 24 -11.50 19.39 11.21
N ARG A 25 -11.70 20.32 12.15
CA ARG A 25 -12.83 20.28 13.09
C ARG A 25 -14.16 20.13 12.34
N GLY A 26 -14.92 19.09 12.67
CA GLY A 26 -16.24 18.82 12.11
C GLY A 26 -16.24 18.03 10.79
N VAL A 27 -15.08 17.57 10.30
CA VAL A 27 -14.98 16.69 9.13
C VAL A 27 -14.27 15.40 9.53
N TYR A 28 -14.75 14.27 9.01
CA TYR A 28 -14.17 12.95 9.26
C TYR A 28 -13.81 12.29 7.93
N PHE A 29 -12.54 11.89 7.80
CA PHE A 29 -12.04 11.15 6.64
C PHE A 29 -11.69 9.74 7.06
N ARG A 30 -12.08 8.76 6.24
CA ARG A 30 -11.75 7.35 6.46
C ARG A 30 -11.07 6.79 5.22
N VAL A 31 -9.93 6.13 5.42
CA VAL A 31 -9.34 5.25 4.41
C VAL A 31 -10.04 3.91 4.55
N ALA A 32 -10.67 3.44 3.48
CA ALA A 32 -11.39 2.18 3.44
C ALA A 32 -10.79 1.29 2.34
N PRO A 33 -10.64 -0.03 2.59
CA PRO A 33 -10.23 -0.97 1.55
C PRO A 33 -11.39 -1.26 0.58
N SER A 34 -11.09 -2.01 -0.48
CA SER A 34 -12.16 -2.61 -1.27
C SER A 34 -12.79 -3.80 -0.55
N GLU A 35 -14.08 -4.08 -0.82
CA GLU A 35 -14.78 -5.23 -0.25
C GLU A 35 -14.14 -6.56 -0.66
N GLU A 36 -13.61 -6.63 -1.87
CA GLU A 36 -12.88 -7.80 -2.38
C GLU A 36 -11.62 -8.07 -1.54
N ASP A 37 -10.85 -7.03 -1.20
CA ASP A 37 -9.63 -7.20 -0.40
C ASP A 37 -9.95 -7.63 1.03
N ILE A 38 -11.06 -7.15 1.60
CA ILE A 38 -11.55 -7.62 2.91
C ILE A 38 -11.89 -9.11 2.82
N GLY A 39 -12.69 -9.52 1.83
CA GLY A 39 -13.06 -10.93 1.67
C GLY A 39 -11.84 -11.83 1.47
N ASN A 40 -10.87 -11.35 0.69
CA ASN A 40 -9.60 -12.03 0.48
C ASN A 40 -8.75 -12.15 1.75
N ALA A 41 -8.69 -11.10 2.57
CA ALA A 41 -7.96 -11.12 3.82
C ALA A 41 -8.63 -12.04 4.85
N LEU A 42 -9.94 -11.92 5.05
CA LEU A 42 -10.69 -12.77 5.99
C LEU A 42 -10.67 -14.26 5.63
N SER A 43 -10.36 -14.60 4.38
CA SER A 43 -10.14 -16.00 3.95
C SER A 43 -8.82 -16.61 4.41
N LEU A 44 -7.90 -15.81 4.95
CA LEU A 44 -6.58 -16.25 5.41
C LEU A 44 -6.61 -16.49 6.91
N ASP A 45 -5.97 -17.57 7.35
CA ASP A 45 -5.94 -17.95 8.77
C ASP A 45 -5.21 -16.90 9.64
N THR A 46 -4.23 -16.20 9.06
CA THR A 46 -3.47 -15.11 9.70
C THR A 46 -4.30 -13.85 9.98
N ALA A 47 -5.44 -13.66 9.31
CA ALA A 47 -6.20 -12.41 9.41
C ALA A 47 -7.00 -12.25 10.71
N LYS A 48 -7.24 -13.33 11.46
CA LYS A 48 -8.10 -13.30 12.66
C LYS A 48 -7.52 -12.47 13.80
N ASP A 49 -6.19 -12.43 13.92
CA ASP A 49 -5.50 -11.70 14.98
C ASP A 49 -4.98 -10.34 14.49
N GLU A 50 -4.67 -10.21 13.19
CA GLU A 50 -4.00 -9.02 12.63
C GLU A 50 -4.92 -8.01 11.92
N LEU A 51 -6.16 -8.37 11.57
CA LEU A 51 -7.04 -7.47 10.80
C LEU A 51 -8.40 -7.19 11.48
N PRO A 52 -8.49 -6.12 12.29
CA PRO A 52 -9.77 -5.64 12.81
C PRO A 52 -10.74 -5.23 11.70
N GLU A 53 -12.04 -5.32 11.98
CA GLU A 53 -13.09 -4.99 11.01
C GLU A 53 -12.93 -3.58 10.43
N GLY A 54 -13.00 -3.47 9.10
CA GLY A 54 -12.99 -2.20 8.40
C GLY A 54 -11.62 -1.50 8.34
N LYS A 55 -10.54 -2.24 8.61
CA LYS A 55 -9.15 -1.82 8.39
C LYS A 55 -8.64 -2.19 7.01
N VAL A 56 -7.52 -1.58 6.58
CA VAL A 56 -6.97 -1.79 5.23
C VAL A 56 -5.94 -2.92 5.27
N PRO A 57 -6.23 -4.09 4.65
CA PRO A 57 -5.30 -5.19 4.61
C PRO A 57 -4.16 -4.94 3.62
N LEU A 58 -3.00 -5.45 3.96
CA LEU A 58 -1.82 -5.53 3.11
C LEU A 58 -1.34 -6.99 3.07
N PHE A 59 -1.17 -7.53 1.88
CA PHE A 59 -0.77 -8.90 1.63
C PHE A 59 0.73 -8.98 1.37
N TYR A 60 1.38 -9.98 1.96
CA TYR A 60 2.82 -10.21 1.79
C TYR A 60 3.18 -11.68 1.99
N PHE A 61 4.36 -12.05 1.50
CA PHE A 61 5.00 -13.31 1.84
C PHE A 61 6.19 -13.01 2.75
N GLU A 62 6.33 -13.77 3.83
CA GLU A 62 7.47 -13.64 4.74
C GLU A 62 8.79 -13.86 3.98
N ASP A 63 9.82 -13.08 4.32
CA ASP A 63 11.13 -13.08 3.67
C ASP A 63 11.15 -12.84 2.15
N PHE A 64 10.01 -12.50 1.54
CA PHE A 64 9.95 -12.18 0.13
C PHE A 64 10.54 -10.80 -0.13
N LYS A 65 11.64 -10.80 -0.88
CA LYS A 65 12.36 -9.61 -1.31
C LYS A 65 12.37 -9.55 -2.83
N VAL A 66 12.30 -8.34 -3.37
CA VAL A 66 12.43 -8.07 -4.80
C VAL A 66 13.41 -6.92 -5.03
N PRO A 67 14.11 -6.85 -6.17
CA PRO A 67 14.94 -5.71 -6.48
C PRO A 67 14.15 -4.42 -6.39
N ALA A 68 14.62 -3.43 -5.62
CA ALA A 68 13.85 -2.21 -5.36
C ALA A 68 13.51 -1.46 -6.65
N SER A 69 14.39 -1.51 -7.65
CA SER A 69 14.18 -0.96 -8.99
C SER A 69 13.03 -1.58 -9.78
N GLU A 70 12.58 -2.78 -9.40
CA GLU A 70 11.49 -3.49 -10.05
C GLU A 70 10.14 -3.32 -9.35
N VAL A 71 10.09 -2.64 -8.19
CA VAL A 71 8.85 -2.40 -7.47
C VAL A 71 8.06 -1.27 -8.13
N PRO A 72 6.80 -1.50 -8.54
CA PRO A 72 5.95 -0.45 -9.08
C PRO A 72 5.78 0.71 -8.09
N GLY A 73 6.06 1.94 -8.54
CA GLY A 73 5.92 3.14 -7.71
C GLY A 73 7.15 3.47 -6.87
N PHE A 74 8.15 2.59 -6.79
CA PHE A 74 9.42 2.90 -6.17
C PHE A 74 10.20 3.90 -7.04
N LYS A 75 10.52 5.06 -6.47
CA LYS A 75 11.44 6.03 -7.09
C LYS A 75 12.70 6.02 -6.25
N SER A 76 13.80 5.54 -6.82
CA SER A 76 15.13 5.82 -6.26
C SER A 76 15.26 7.33 -6.17
N GLY A 77 15.29 7.87 -4.95
CA GLY A 77 15.39 9.31 -4.73
C GLY A 77 16.67 9.85 -5.37
N ASP A 78 16.53 10.88 -6.19
CA ASP A 78 17.63 11.78 -6.55
C ASP A 78 17.70 12.81 -5.40
N ASP A 79 18.55 12.55 -4.40
CA ASP A 79 19.16 13.56 -3.52
C ASP A 79 19.97 12.91 -2.38
N SER A 80 21.29 12.86 -2.56
CA SER A 80 22.34 13.13 -1.55
C SER A 80 22.38 12.41 -0.19
N GLN A 81 21.55 11.42 0.11
CA GLN A 81 21.79 10.42 1.17
C GLN A 81 21.19 9.06 0.77
N SER A 82 22.04 8.24 0.12
CA SER A 82 22.05 6.78 0.14
C SER A 82 20.83 6.10 0.80
N SER A 83 19.92 5.57 -0.02
CA SER A 83 19.35 4.27 0.28
C SER A 83 19.77 3.30 -0.83
N SER A 84 20.94 2.72 -0.66
CA SER A 84 21.47 1.57 -1.41
C SER A 84 20.66 0.30 -1.11
N LEU A 85 19.32 0.40 -1.10
CA LEU A 85 18.46 -0.75 -0.95
C LEU A 85 18.51 -1.50 -2.28
N SER A 86 19.32 -2.55 -2.34
CA SER A 86 19.29 -3.53 -3.43
C SER A 86 17.90 -4.15 -3.54
N ASP A 87 17.30 -4.40 -2.39
CA ASP A 87 16.08 -5.19 -2.24
C ASP A 87 15.03 -4.45 -1.41
N ALA A 88 13.77 -4.71 -1.75
CA ALA A 88 12.59 -4.19 -1.10
C ALA A 88 11.69 -5.35 -0.64
N SER A 89 11.00 -5.14 0.48
CA SER A 89 9.91 -5.99 0.97
C SER A 89 8.57 -5.40 0.55
N PRO A 90 7.91 -5.98 -0.47
CA PRO A 90 6.69 -5.41 -1.02
C PRO A 90 5.46 -5.79 -0.16
N LEU A 91 4.64 -4.78 0.14
CA LEU A 91 3.32 -4.93 0.77
C LEU A 91 2.25 -4.57 -0.25
N TYR A 92 1.39 -5.54 -0.62
CA TYR A 92 0.41 -5.36 -1.70
C TYR A 92 -0.97 -5.07 -1.13
N PHE A 93 -1.71 -4.13 -1.74
CA PHE A 93 -3.13 -3.94 -1.42
C PHE A 93 -4.02 -5.07 -1.98
N ARG A 94 -3.54 -5.80 -3.00
CA ARG A 94 -4.29 -6.86 -3.69
C ARG A 94 -3.65 -8.23 -3.48
N LYS A 95 -4.43 -9.21 -3.01
CA LYS A 95 -4.01 -10.63 -2.88
C LYS A 95 -3.48 -11.20 -4.20
N SER A 96 -4.20 -10.97 -5.28
CA SER A 96 -3.84 -11.48 -6.61
C SER A 96 -2.50 -10.94 -7.12
N GLU A 97 -2.16 -9.70 -6.76
CA GLU A 97 -0.88 -9.08 -7.13
C GLU A 97 0.28 -9.62 -6.31
N ALA A 98 0.10 -9.84 -5.00
CA ALA A 98 1.09 -10.51 -4.16
C ALA A 98 1.44 -11.90 -4.72
N VAL A 99 0.42 -12.73 -4.99
CA VAL A 99 0.59 -14.07 -5.54
C VAL A 99 1.25 -14.05 -6.92
N ALA A 100 0.84 -13.12 -7.79
CA ALA A 100 1.45 -12.99 -9.12
C ALA A 100 2.92 -12.57 -9.04
N ALA A 101 3.27 -11.68 -8.11
CA ALA A 101 4.65 -11.27 -7.89
C ALA A 101 5.51 -12.43 -7.39
N TRP A 102 5.02 -13.22 -6.42
CA TRP A 102 5.74 -14.43 -5.98
C TRP A 102 6.03 -15.39 -7.12
N LYS A 103 5.00 -15.75 -7.91
CA LYS A 103 5.13 -16.68 -9.04
C LYS A 103 6.09 -16.16 -10.12
N ARG A 104 6.16 -14.84 -10.32
CA ARG A 104 7.09 -14.23 -11.27
C ARG A 104 8.55 -14.46 -10.87
N TRP A 105 8.87 -14.29 -9.59
CA TRP A 105 10.23 -14.40 -9.07
C TRP A 105 10.62 -15.83 -8.69
N ASN A 106 9.63 -16.67 -8.40
CA ASN A 106 9.80 -18.05 -7.96
C ASN A 106 8.95 -19.02 -8.82
N PRO A 107 9.19 -19.10 -10.15
CA PRO A 107 8.29 -19.80 -11.08
C PRO A 107 8.22 -21.33 -10.86
N THR A 108 9.21 -21.91 -10.20
CA THR A 108 9.32 -23.36 -9.95
C THR A 108 9.03 -23.74 -8.51
N LEU A 109 8.81 -22.76 -7.62
CA LEU A 109 8.56 -23.02 -6.21
C LEU A 109 7.08 -22.86 -5.90
N ASP A 110 6.58 -23.69 -4.99
CA ASP A 110 5.27 -23.48 -4.42
C ASP A 110 5.24 -22.18 -3.60
N ALA A 111 4.09 -21.51 -3.59
CA ALA A 111 3.93 -20.31 -2.81
C ALA A 111 3.93 -20.67 -1.31
N PRO A 112 4.72 -19.98 -0.47
CA PRO A 112 4.62 -20.10 0.97
C PRO A 112 3.27 -19.56 1.44
N GLU A 113 3.04 -19.60 2.74
CA GLU A 113 1.83 -19.04 3.32
C GLU A 113 1.76 -17.53 3.06
N LEU A 114 0.62 -17.08 2.50
CA LEU A 114 0.36 -15.67 2.30
C LEU A 114 -0.11 -15.06 3.63
N LYS A 115 0.59 -14.02 4.09
CA LYS A 115 0.30 -13.30 5.31
C LYS A 115 -0.43 -11.99 5.02
N VAL A 116 -1.12 -11.49 6.04
CA VAL A 116 -1.81 -10.19 6.03
C VAL A 116 -1.30 -9.36 7.19
N THR A 117 -1.10 -8.08 6.93
CA THR A 117 -0.91 -7.05 7.96
C THR A 117 -1.85 -5.88 7.70
N GLU A 118 -1.84 -4.87 8.56
CA GLU A 118 -2.76 -3.73 8.51
C GLU A 118 -2.03 -2.40 8.25
N LEU A 119 -2.54 -1.61 7.30
CA LEU A 119 -1.89 -0.38 6.82
C LEU A 119 -1.50 0.59 7.95
N PHE A 120 -2.42 0.92 8.86
CA PHE A 120 -2.12 1.87 9.92
C PHE A 120 -1.17 1.31 10.97
N SER A 121 -1.19 0.00 11.20
CA SER A 121 -0.26 -0.69 12.09
C SER A 121 1.17 -0.59 11.54
N VAL A 122 1.34 -0.86 10.23
CA VAL A 122 2.62 -0.68 9.54
C VAL A 122 3.08 0.78 9.59
N ILE A 123 2.22 1.73 9.20
CA ILE A 123 2.58 3.16 9.21
C ILE A 123 2.94 3.62 10.62
N THR A 124 2.21 3.17 11.64
CA THR A 124 2.46 3.55 13.04
C THR A 124 3.85 3.09 13.49
N GLU A 125 4.25 1.86 13.17
CA GLU A 125 5.59 1.37 13.48
C GLU A 125 6.67 2.08 12.67
N MET A 126 6.43 2.38 11.38
CA MET A 126 7.36 3.14 10.54
C MET A 126 7.66 4.56 11.05
N VAL A 127 6.69 5.23 11.67
CA VAL A 127 6.84 6.61 12.17
C VAL A 127 7.10 6.70 13.68
N LYS A 128 7.27 5.55 14.35
CA LYS A 128 7.45 5.46 15.79
C LYS A 128 8.78 6.13 16.20
N PRO A 129 8.75 7.14 17.09
CA PRO A 129 9.97 7.78 17.56
C PRO A 129 10.91 6.77 18.25
N GLY A 130 12.17 6.74 17.84
CA GLY A 130 13.16 5.83 18.42
C GLY A 130 13.03 4.36 17.98
N GLY A 131 12.27 4.08 16.92
CA GLY A 131 12.25 2.75 16.29
C GLY A 131 13.64 2.31 15.84
N GLN A 132 14.02 1.08 16.21
CA GLN A 132 15.31 0.46 15.85
C GLN A 132 15.15 -0.61 14.77
N ASP A 133 13.94 -0.78 14.23
CA ASP A 133 13.65 -1.82 13.25
C ASP A 133 14.13 -1.37 11.86
N ASP A 134 15.32 -1.84 11.49
CA ASP A 134 15.92 -1.60 10.19
C ASP A 134 15.17 -2.31 9.05
N GLU A 135 14.36 -3.32 9.32
CA GLU A 135 13.58 -4.04 8.31
C GLU A 135 12.48 -3.16 7.71
N LEU A 136 11.95 -2.23 8.51
CA LEU A 136 10.94 -1.26 8.07
C LEU A 136 11.45 -0.32 6.97
N LYS A 137 12.77 -0.09 6.88
CA LYS A 137 13.37 0.75 5.82
C LYS A 137 13.24 0.13 4.43
N GLY A 138 13.17 -1.20 4.36
CA GLY A 138 13.01 -1.94 3.11
C GLY A 138 11.56 -2.11 2.68
N LEU A 139 10.57 -1.73 3.51
CA LEU A 139 9.16 -1.91 3.19
C LEU A 139 8.70 -0.93 2.11
N VAL A 140 7.95 -1.44 1.13
CA VAL A 140 7.37 -0.63 0.06
C VAL A 140 5.91 -1.02 -0.16
N PHE A 141 5.01 -0.04 -0.09
CA PHE A 141 3.62 -0.24 -0.47
C PHE A 141 3.50 -0.32 -1.99
N VAL A 142 2.98 -1.44 -2.50
CA VAL A 142 2.74 -1.65 -3.93
C VAL A 142 1.30 -1.25 -4.26
N PRO A 143 1.08 -0.13 -4.96
CA PRO A 143 -0.27 0.32 -5.29
C PRO A 143 -0.96 -0.65 -6.25
N PRO A 144 -2.30 -0.82 -6.16
CA PRO A 144 -3.05 -1.60 -7.14
C PRO A 144 -2.75 -1.14 -8.57
N LYS A 145 -2.71 -2.07 -9.53
CA LYS A 145 -2.45 -1.76 -10.94
C LYS A 145 -3.39 -0.70 -11.49
N GLU A 146 -4.67 -0.75 -11.13
CA GLU A 146 -5.68 0.22 -11.53
C GLU A 146 -5.40 1.62 -10.96
N SER A 147 -4.93 1.71 -9.71
CA SER A 147 -4.54 2.99 -9.09
C SER A 147 -3.30 3.57 -9.79
N SER A 148 -2.33 2.72 -10.13
CA SER A 148 -1.14 3.12 -10.91
C SER A 148 -1.50 3.59 -12.32
N ALA A 149 -2.46 2.94 -12.97
CA ALA A 149 -2.96 3.36 -14.29
C ALA A 149 -3.66 4.73 -14.19
N LYS A 150 -4.47 4.92 -13.15
CA LYS A 150 -5.16 6.19 -12.89
C LYS A 150 -4.19 7.33 -12.61
N GLU A 151 -3.19 7.11 -11.76
CA GLU A 151 -2.13 8.09 -11.49
C GLU A 151 -1.44 8.56 -12.78
N LYS A 152 -1.09 7.63 -13.68
CA LYS A 152 -0.50 7.96 -14.99
C LYS A 152 -1.45 8.80 -15.85
N GLU A 153 -2.74 8.51 -15.83
CA GLU A 153 -3.76 9.31 -16.51
C GLU A 153 -3.83 10.74 -15.94
N CYS A 154 -3.90 10.89 -14.62
CA CYS A 154 -3.96 12.19 -13.94
C CYS A 154 -2.71 13.05 -14.26
N ARG A 155 -1.52 12.43 -14.28
CA ARG A 155 -0.28 13.11 -14.67
C ARG A 155 -0.31 13.59 -16.12
N LYS A 156 -0.77 12.76 -17.05
CA LYS A 156 -0.89 13.14 -18.48
C LYS A 156 -1.84 14.32 -18.69
N LYS A 157 -2.88 14.44 -17.87
CA LYS A 157 -3.83 15.57 -17.89
C LYS A 157 -3.30 16.83 -17.18
N GLY A 158 -2.02 16.85 -16.81
CA GLY A 158 -1.35 18.01 -16.22
C GLY A 158 -1.54 18.15 -14.71
N GLY A 159 -1.97 17.10 -14.01
CA GLY A 159 -2.14 17.12 -12.55
C GLY A 159 -3.17 18.14 -12.04
N LYS A 160 -4.01 18.68 -12.92
CA LYS A 160 -5.02 19.70 -12.62
C LYS A 160 -6.38 19.13 -12.19
N GLU A 161 -6.47 17.85 -11.88
CA GLU A 161 -7.61 17.34 -11.10
C GLU A 161 -7.46 17.91 -9.68
N GLN A 162 -7.80 19.19 -9.52
CA GLN A 162 -7.91 19.82 -8.21
C GLN A 162 -9.00 19.08 -7.41
N PRO A 163 -8.78 18.85 -6.10
CA PRO A 163 -9.81 18.32 -5.22
C PRO A 163 -11.11 19.10 -5.35
#